data_AF-A0A811UTG9-F1
#
_entry.id   AF-A0A811UTG9-F1
#
_cell.length_a   1.000
_cell.length_b   1.000
_cell.length_c   1.000
_cell.angle_alpha   90.00
_cell.angle_beta   90.00
_cell.angle_gamma   90.00
#
_symmetry.space_group_name_H-M   'P 1'
#
loop_
_entity.id
_entity.type
_entity.pdbx_description
1 polymer ?
#
loop_
_entity_poly.entity_id
_entity_poly.type
_entity_poly.pdbx_seq_one_letter_code
_entity_poly.pdbx_strand_id
1 'polypeptide(L)'
;MTSLYDFSRACDALLEFEELYNNTPNASHSVYSLEIQKDELKALWLKVKESFDTYSRSLSEDESGAAAMRSAKCRYQNCYAAYLTCAALMGETIHNLTFVQQTSSTVNPIPREVEQTP
;
A
#
# COMPACT_ATOMS: atom_id res chain seq x y z
N MET A 1 -14.21 21.84 15.33
CA MET A 1 -14.99 21.06 14.33
C MET A 1 -14.12 20.43 13.24
N THR A 2 -12.80 20.64 13.22
CA THR A 2 -11.90 20.17 12.14
C THR A 2 -11.33 18.75 12.37
N SER A 3 -11.02 18.36 13.60
CA SER A 3 -10.28 17.13 13.89
C SER A 3 -10.94 15.82 13.44
N LEU A 4 -12.26 15.67 13.62
CA LEU A 4 -13.00 14.50 13.13
C LEU A 4 -13.02 14.44 11.60
N TYR A 5 -13.19 15.60 10.95
CA TYR A 5 -13.20 15.69 9.50
C TYR A 5 -11.83 15.34 8.91
N ASP A 6 -10.76 15.88 9.50
CA ASP A 6 -9.38 15.60 9.09
C ASP A 6 -9.05 14.11 9.25
N PHE A 7 -9.46 13.49 10.36
CA PHE A 7 -9.30 12.05 10.58
C PHE A 7 -10.08 11.22 9.56
N SER A 8 -11.36 11.55 9.34
CA SER A 8 -12.21 10.84 8.38
C SER A 8 -11.63 10.94 6.97
N ARG A 9 -11.20 12.14 6.55
CA ARG A 9 -10.60 12.37 5.24
C ARG A 9 -9.27 11.66 5.06
N ALA A 10 -8.44 11.56 6.11
CA ALA A 10 -7.20 10.80 6.07
C ALA A 10 -7.47 9.29 5.90
N CYS A 11 -8.46 8.76 6.61
CA CYS A 11 -8.90 7.37 6.44
C CYS A 11 -9.39 7.11 5.01
N ASP A 12 -10.26 7.99 4.49
CA ASP A 12 -10.83 7.84 3.15
C ASP A 12 -9.74 7.83 2.09
N ALA A 13 -8.77 8.76 2.16
CA ALA A 13 -7.66 8.81 1.22
C ALA A 13 -6.81 7.51 1.22
N LEU A 14 -6.62 6.88 2.38
CA LEU A 14 -5.90 5.61 2.47
C LEU A 14 -6.70 4.46 1.84
N LEU A 15 -8.00 4.40 2.10
CA LEU A 15 -8.86 3.34 1.55
C LEU A 15 -9.09 3.51 0.04
N GLU A 16 -9.24 4.76 -0.44
CA GLU A 16 -9.27 5.10 -1.87
C GLU A 16 -7.98 4.66 -2.57
N PHE A 17 -6.82 4.86 -1.92
CA PHE A 17 -5.53 4.39 -2.45
C PHE A 17 -5.46 2.86 -2.52
N GLU A 18 -5.88 2.16 -1.47
CA GLU A 18 -5.94 0.68 -1.47
C GLU A 18 -6.82 0.16 -2.60
N GLU A 19 -8.02 0.73 -2.75
CA GLU A 19 -8.96 0.36 -3.80
C GLU A 19 -8.36 0.61 -5.19
N LEU A 20 -7.70 1.75 -5.40
CA LEU A 20 -7.03 2.07 -6.66
C LEU A 20 -5.92 1.06 -6.97
N TYR A 21 -5.09 0.73 -5.96
CA TYR A 21 -4.03 -0.25 -6.12
C TYR A 21 -4.59 -1.63 -6.50
N ASN A 22 -5.59 -2.12 -5.76
CA ASN A 22 -6.20 -3.44 -6.01
C ASN A 22 -6.90 -3.54 -7.37
N ASN A 23 -7.40 -2.42 -7.91
CA ASN A 23 -8.01 -2.36 -9.24
C ASN A 23 -7.00 -2.13 -10.36
N THR A 24 -5.73 -1.85 -10.04
CA THR A 24 -4.68 -1.67 -11.05
C THR A 24 -4.15 -3.05 -11.49
N PRO A 25 -4.17 -3.40 -12.78
CA PRO A 25 -3.66 -4.68 -13.24
C PRO A 25 -2.16 -4.82 -12.96
N ASN A 26 -1.71 -6.00 -12.48
CA ASN A 26 -0.31 -6.27 -12.17
C ASN A 26 0.68 -5.93 -13.31
N ALA A 27 0.26 -6.11 -14.57
CA ALA A 27 1.06 -5.78 -15.74
C ALA A 27 1.33 -4.27 -15.92
N SER A 28 0.58 -3.42 -15.24
CA SER A 28 0.75 -1.96 -15.24
C SER A 28 1.78 -1.49 -14.20
N HIS A 29 2.23 -2.38 -13.33
CA HIS A 29 3.23 -2.07 -12.32
C HIS A 29 4.64 -2.36 -12.82
N SER A 30 5.55 -1.47 -12.41
CA SER A 30 6.99 -1.68 -12.45
C SER A 30 7.55 -1.63 -11.02
N VAL A 31 8.76 -2.16 -10.81
CA VAL A 31 9.45 -2.04 -9.51
C VAL A 31 9.54 -0.56 -9.08
N TYR A 32 9.86 0.34 -10.02
CA TYR A 32 9.97 1.77 -9.74
C TYR A 32 8.64 2.39 -9.31
N SER A 33 7.55 2.13 -10.03
CA SER A 33 6.22 2.66 -9.66
C SER A 33 5.75 2.11 -8.31
N LEU A 34 6.06 0.85 -7.99
CA LEU A 34 5.69 0.24 -6.71
C LEU A 34 6.47 0.84 -5.53
N GLU A 35 7.72 1.22 -5.71
CA GLU A 35 8.46 1.96 -4.66
C GLU A 35 7.87 3.35 -4.41
N ILE A 36 7.48 4.08 -5.47
CA ILE A 36 6.76 5.36 -5.33
C ILE A 36 5.46 5.15 -4.55
N GLN A 37 4.66 4.16 -4.95
CA GLN A 37 3.38 3.85 -4.31
C GLN A 37 3.55 3.42 -2.85
N LYS A 38 4.62 2.69 -2.51
CA LYS A 38 4.94 2.36 -1.11
C LYS A 38 5.21 3.60 -0.27
N ASP A 39 5.92 4.58 -0.81
CA ASP A 39 6.20 5.82 -0.09
C ASP A 39 4.96 6.69 0.07
N GLU A 40 4.09 6.74 -0.94
CA GLU A 40 2.78 7.37 -0.86
C GLU A 40 1.88 6.70 0.20
N LEU A 41 1.79 5.37 0.20
CA LEU A 41 1.04 4.59 1.18
C LEU A 41 1.53 4.86 2.62
N LYS A 42 2.85 4.92 2.83
CA LYS A 42 3.43 5.29 4.13
C LYS A 42 3.04 6.71 4.55
N ALA A 43 3.06 7.66 3.63
CA ALA A 43 2.67 9.05 3.91
C ALA A 43 1.19 9.15 4.30
N LEU A 44 0.30 8.45 3.59
CA LEU A 44 -1.12 8.36 3.92
C LEU A 44 -1.32 7.75 5.31
N TRP A 45 -0.62 6.66 5.63
CA TRP A 45 -0.68 6.04 6.94
C TRP A 45 -0.20 6.96 8.07
N LEU A 46 0.87 7.72 7.85
CA LEU A 46 1.33 8.73 8.81
C LEU A 46 0.26 9.79 9.08
N LYS A 47 -0.41 10.28 8.03
CA LYS A 47 -1.51 11.25 8.16
C LYS A 47 -2.70 10.69 8.94
N VAL A 48 -3.05 9.41 8.74
CA VAL A 48 -4.10 8.74 9.53
C VAL A 48 -3.72 8.70 11.02
N LYS A 49 -2.46 8.38 11.35
CA LYS A 49 -1.98 8.39 12.74
C LYS A 49 -2.04 9.77 13.38
N GLU A 50 -1.51 10.78 12.71
CA GLU A 50 -1.47 12.15 13.21
C GLU A 50 -2.88 12.73 13.42
N SER A 51 -3.78 12.50 12.47
CA SER A 51 -5.16 12.95 12.57
C SER A 51 -5.97 12.19 13.63
N PHE A 52 -5.73 10.88 13.80
CA PHE A 52 -6.30 10.10 14.90
C PHE A 52 -5.82 10.60 16.26
N ASP A 53 -4.53 10.85 16.43
CA ASP A 53 -3.96 11.39 17.66
C ASP A 53 -4.54 12.78 17.98
N THR A 54 -4.70 13.62 16.96
CA THR A 54 -5.31 14.95 17.12
C THR A 54 -6.79 14.85 17.48
N TYR A 55 -7.54 13.98 16.81
CA TYR A 55 -8.95 13.76 17.08
C TYR A 55 -9.18 13.19 18.48
N SER A 56 -8.41 12.16 18.86
CA SER A 56 -8.52 11.51 20.17
C SER A 56 -8.26 12.46 21.33
N ARG A 57 -7.31 13.38 21.22
CA ARG A 57 -7.03 14.43 22.22
C ARG A 57 -8.12 15.51 22.29
N SER A 58 -8.93 15.66 21.24
CA SER A 58 -10.02 16.65 21.18
C SER A 58 -11.36 16.14 21.69
N LEU A 59 -11.44 14.86 22.07
CA LEU A 59 -12.66 14.26 22.60
C LEU A 59 -12.91 14.65 24.05
N SER A 60 -14.19 14.77 24.41
CA SER A 60 -14.63 14.94 25.80
C SER A 60 -14.36 13.70 26.64
N GLU A 61 -14.27 13.87 27.96
CA GLU A 61 -14.09 12.76 28.91
C GLU A 61 -15.41 12.09 29.32
N ASP A 62 -16.54 12.54 28.77
CA ASP A 62 -17.87 11.99 29.04
C ASP A 62 -18.18 10.74 28.19
N GLU A 63 -19.36 10.14 28.42
CA GLU A 63 -19.79 8.95 27.68
C GLU A 63 -19.87 9.18 26.16
N SER A 64 -20.18 10.42 25.74
CA SER A 64 -20.21 10.78 24.32
C SER A 64 -18.82 10.70 23.71
N GLY A 65 -17.81 11.27 24.37
CA GLY A 65 -16.41 11.17 23.95
C GLY A 65 -15.89 9.73 23.98
N ALA A 66 -16.27 8.94 24.98
CA ALA A 66 -15.92 7.52 25.05
C ALA A 66 -16.52 6.70 23.91
N ALA A 67 -17.79 6.95 23.53
CA ALA A 67 -18.42 6.34 22.37
C ALA A 67 -17.73 6.76 21.06
N ALA A 68 -17.44 8.05 20.90
CA ALA A 68 -16.73 8.58 19.73
C ALA A 68 -15.32 7.97 19.59
N MET A 69 -14.60 7.81 20.70
CA MET A 69 -13.28 7.17 20.74
C MET A 69 -13.34 5.71 20.28
N ARG A 70 -14.35 4.94 20.71
CA ARG A 70 -14.55 3.54 20.28
C ARG A 70 -14.74 3.45 18.77
N SER A 71 -15.60 4.30 18.20
CA SER A 71 -15.81 4.36 16.75
C SER A 71 -14.54 4.77 16.00
N ALA A 72 -13.80 5.75 16.52
CA ALA A 72 -12.54 6.20 15.95
C ALA A 72 -11.49 5.07 15.90
N LYS A 73 -11.35 4.32 17.00
CA LYS A 73 -10.43 3.18 17.09
C LYS A 73 -10.77 2.09 16.09
N CYS A 74 -12.05 1.76 15.94
CA CYS A 74 -12.51 0.79 14.94
C CYS A 74 -12.10 1.21 13.52
N ARG A 75 -12.36 2.48 13.15
CA ARG A 75 -11.98 3.01 11.84
C ARG A 75 -10.47 3.02 11.63
N TYR A 76 -9.71 3.42 12.65
CA TYR A 76 -8.25 3.38 12.63
C TYR A 76 -7.70 1.97 12.41
N GLN A 77 -8.27 0.96 13.09
CA GLN A 77 -7.90 -0.44 12.92
C GLN A 77 -8.18 -0.95 11.50
N ASN A 78 -9.30 -0.57 10.90
CA ASN A 78 -9.62 -0.91 9.51
C ASN A 78 -8.58 -0.31 8.55
N CYS A 79 -8.23 0.96 8.73
CA CYS A 79 -7.19 1.61 7.91
C CYS A 79 -5.81 0.97 8.11
N TYR A 80 -5.50 0.51 9.33
CA TYR A 80 -4.26 -0.19 9.60
C TYR A 80 -4.19 -1.55 8.88
N ALA A 81 -5.30 -2.29 8.87
CA ALA A 81 -5.39 -3.56 8.15
C ALA A 81 -5.22 -3.35 6.63
N ALA A 82 -5.87 -2.32 6.06
CA ALA A 82 -5.71 -1.92 4.67
C ALA A 82 -4.26 -1.55 4.35
N TYR A 83 -3.62 -0.73 5.19
CA TYR A 83 -2.20 -0.36 5.06
C TYR A 83 -1.29 -1.59 5.01
N LEU A 84 -1.44 -2.52 5.96
CA LEU A 84 -0.61 -3.73 6.01
C LEU A 84 -0.83 -4.63 4.79
N THR A 85 -2.09 -4.82 4.39
CA THR A 85 -2.46 -5.67 3.26
C THR A 85 -1.88 -5.10 1.96
N CYS A 86 -2.09 -3.81 1.71
CA CYS A 86 -1.58 -3.13 0.54
C CYS A 86 -0.05 -3.15 0.50
N ALA A 87 0.63 -2.88 1.62
CA ALA A 87 2.08 -2.94 1.70
C ALA A 87 2.65 -4.35 1.44
N ALA A 88 1.98 -5.39 1.95
CA ALA A 88 2.36 -6.78 1.70
C ALA A 88 2.22 -7.14 0.22
N LEU A 89 1.07 -6.82 -0.40
CA LEU A 89 0.82 -7.07 -1.82
C LEU A 89 1.85 -6.35 -2.71
N MET A 90 2.19 -5.09 -2.40
CA MET A 90 3.26 -4.38 -3.11
C MET A 90 4.61 -5.09 -3.00
N GLY A 91 4.96 -5.55 -1.80
CA GLY A 91 6.19 -6.31 -1.56
C GLY A 91 6.25 -7.60 -2.38
N GLU A 92 5.15 -8.36 -2.41
CA GLU A 92 5.02 -9.57 -3.22
C GLU A 92 5.12 -9.27 -4.72
N THR A 93 4.45 -8.23 -5.22
CA THR A 93 4.54 -7.83 -6.63
C THR A 93 5.96 -7.42 -7.01
N ILE A 94 6.66 -6.66 -6.17
CA ILE A 94 8.07 -6.30 -6.38
C ILE A 94 8.95 -7.56 -6.45
N HIS A 95 8.79 -8.48 -5.48
CA HIS A 95 9.54 -9.73 -5.45
C HIS A 95 9.32 -10.55 -6.74
N ASN A 96 8.08 -10.66 -7.20
CA ASN A 96 7.75 -11.38 -8.42
C ASN A 96 8.35 -10.73 -9.67
N LEU A 97 8.30 -9.40 -9.78
CA LEU A 97 8.88 -8.67 -10.92
C LEU A 97 10.41 -8.82 -10.99
N THR A 98 11.08 -8.77 -9.83
CA THR A 98 12.53 -8.92 -9.76
C THR A 98 12.99 -10.36 -10.02
N PHE A 99 12.24 -11.36 -9.56
CA PHE A 99 12.55 -12.77 -9.81
C PHE A 99 12.32 -13.17 -11.28
N VAL A 100 11.25 -12.70 -11.92
CA VAL A 100 10.96 -12.96 -13.34
C VAL A 100 12.03 -12.35 -14.25
N GLN A 101 12.60 -11.18 -13.90
CA GLN A 101 13.72 -10.61 -14.65
C GLN A 101 15.00 -11.47 -14.58
N GLN A 102 15.23 -12.17 -13.46
CA GLN A 102 16.40 -13.04 -13.31
C GLN A 102 16.28 -14.32 -14.14
N THR A 103 15.09 -14.90 -14.26
CA THR A 103 14.89 -16.15 -15.01
C THR A 103 14.80 -15.96 -16.53
N SER A 104 14.42 -14.77 -17.01
CA SER A 104 14.44 -14.46 -18.45
C SER A 104 15.85 -14.19 -19.03
N SER A 105 16.88 -14.07 -18.17
CA SER A 105 18.24 -13.72 -18.61
C SER A 105 19.12 -14.93 -18.97
N THR A 106 18.64 -16.17 -18.88
CA THR A 106 19.39 -17.35 -19.38
C THR A 106 19.17 -17.53 -20.88
N VAL A 107 20.00 -16.83 -21.66
CA VAL A 107 20.11 -16.97 -23.11
C VAL A 107 20.54 -18.39 -23.47
N ASN A 108 19.75 -19.06 -24.33
CA ASN A 108 20.07 -20.35 -24.94
C ASN A 108 21.47 -20.32 -25.59
N PRO A 109 22.33 -21.33 -25.39
CA PRO A 109 23.51 -21.48 -26.23
C PRO A 109 23.05 -21.77 -27.66
N ILE A 110 23.43 -20.90 -28.59
CA ILE A 110 23.28 -21.10 -30.04
C ILE A 110 23.90 -22.46 -30.40
N PRO A 111 23.19 -23.40 -31.04
CA PRO A 111 23.82 -24.57 -31.62
C PRO A 111 24.73 -24.09 -32.75
N ARG A 112 26.05 -24.18 -32.58
CA ARG A 112 26.97 -24.05 -33.70
C ARG A 112 26.71 -25.23 -34.63
N GLU A 113 26.09 -24.96 -35.77
CA GLU A 113 26.15 -25.85 -36.92
C GLU A 113 27.63 -26.09 -37.23
N VAL A 114 28.10 -27.31 -36.98
CA VAL A 114 29.40 -27.76 -37.47
C VAL A 114 29.21 -28.03 -38.95
N GLU A 115 29.59 -27.03 -39.74
CA GLU A 115 29.69 -27.05 -41.19
C GLU A 115 30.43 -28.33 -41.63
N GLN A 116 29.72 -29.18 -42.35
CA GLN A 116 30.30 -30.33 -43.03
C GLN A 116 31.18 -29.86 -44.20
N THR A 117 32.13 -30.73 -44.55
CA THR A 117 32.78 -30.98 -45.85
C THR A 117 34.21 -30.47 -46.06
N PRO A 118 35.00 -31.13 -46.95
CA PRO A 118 34.87 -32.46 -47.56
C PRO A 118 35.94 -33.48 -47.12
#